data_AF-A0A3E2CDL9-F1
#
_entry.id   AF-A0A3E2CDL9-F1
#
_cell.length_a   1.000
_cell.length_b   1.000
_cell.length_c   1.000
_cell.angle_alpha   90.00
_cell.angle_beta   90.00
_cell.angle_gamma   90.00
#
_symmetry.space_group_name_H-M   'P 1'
#
loop_
_entity.id
_entity.type
_entity.pdbx_description
1 polymer ?
#
loop_
_entity_poly.entity_id
_entity_poly.type
_entity_poly.pdbx_seq_one_letter_code
_entity_poly.pdbx_strand_id
1 'polypeptide(L)'
;MQDSSLKVGEFDSLNKAAGCKPMTATKIDYVREFHNDVFVDEYAWMKDKESKRLREYIDSQNKYTEQRVSRLDSLRKQLFNEMKSRIQETDMSVPTRMDGYWYYVRTVEGKQYGIQCRMPVKNENDWDPPVIDERANPGETDGEEVIFDANKEASEFGGDFFQLGGMDISLDGTRMLFGVDTKGDERFDFYIRDFCKSSNGFIT
;
A
#
# COMPACT_ATOMS: atom_id res chain seq x y z
N MET A 1 1.01 -25.23 30.80
CA MET A 1 1.22 -23.77 30.74
C MET A 1 2.62 -23.51 31.25
N GLN A 2 3.59 -23.36 30.35
CA GLN A 2 4.94 -22.96 30.72
C GLN A 2 5.04 -21.45 30.51
N ASP A 3 5.29 -20.77 31.62
CA ASP A 3 5.51 -19.33 31.74
C ASP A 3 6.71 -18.92 30.88
N SER A 4 6.44 -18.25 29.75
CA SER A 4 7.44 -17.77 28.80
C SER A 4 7.83 -16.32 29.07
N SER A 5 8.10 -16.00 30.32
CA SER A 5 8.67 -14.72 30.72
C SER A 5 10.17 -14.71 30.39
N LEU A 6 10.53 -14.21 29.21
CA LEU A 6 11.94 -13.93 28.84
C LEU A 6 12.56 -13.00 29.89
N LYS A 7 13.58 -13.49 30.62
CA LYS A 7 14.30 -12.68 31.60
C LYS A 7 15.20 -11.68 30.87
N VAL A 8 15.26 -10.45 31.39
CA VAL A 8 16.06 -9.31 30.85
C VAL A 8 17.52 -9.68 30.52
N GLY A 9 18.11 -10.67 31.20
CA GLY A 9 19.48 -11.16 30.93
C GLY A 9 19.68 -11.96 29.63
N GLU A 10 18.65 -12.57 29.05
CA GLU A 10 18.76 -13.26 27.75
C GLU A 10 18.84 -12.26 26.58
N PHE A 11 18.23 -11.09 26.72
CA PHE A 11 18.30 -10.01 25.73
C PHE A 11 19.73 -9.45 25.59
N ASP A 12 20.43 -9.26 26.72
CA ASP A 12 21.82 -8.80 26.75
C ASP A 12 22.81 -9.82 26.18
N SER A 13 22.53 -11.11 26.38
CA SER A 13 23.33 -12.21 25.85
C SER A 13 23.26 -12.28 24.32
N LEU A 14 22.08 -12.01 23.75
CA LEU A 14 21.89 -11.89 22.30
C LEU A 14 22.52 -10.63 21.72
N ASN A 15 22.67 -9.56 22.52
CA ASN A 15 23.33 -8.31 22.10
C ASN A 15 24.86 -8.44 22.07
N LYS A 16 25.45 -9.34 22.88
CA LYS A 16 26.90 -9.54 22.96
C LYS A 16 27.50 -10.26 21.73
N ALA A 17 26.69 -11.04 21.02
CA ALA A 17 27.13 -11.81 19.84
C ALA A 17 27.09 -11.02 18.52
N ALA A 18 26.49 -9.82 18.51
CA ALA A 18 26.44 -8.93 17.33
C ALA A 18 27.21 -7.65 17.65
N GLY A 19 28.53 -7.66 17.44
CA GLY A 19 29.48 -6.62 17.87
C GLY A 19 29.35 -5.22 17.24
N CYS A 20 28.19 -4.85 16.69
CA CYS A 20 27.93 -3.51 16.17
C CYS A 20 26.77 -2.90 16.96
N LYS A 21 27.02 -1.81 17.68
CA LYS A 21 25.94 -0.96 18.22
C LYS A 21 25.68 0.15 17.19
N PRO A 22 24.43 0.56 16.96
CA PRO A 22 24.16 1.66 16.05
C PRO A 22 24.64 2.98 16.66
N MET A 23 24.64 4.06 15.88
CA MET A 23 24.97 5.39 16.41
C MET A 23 23.96 5.74 17.52
N THR A 24 24.46 6.21 18.67
CA THR A 24 23.59 6.71 19.73
C THR A 24 22.96 8.03 19.30
N ALA A 25 21.65 8.17 19.49
CA ALA A 25 20.96 9.42 19.26
C ALA A 25 21.56 10.51 20.16
N THR A 26 22.05 11.58 19.55
CA THR A 26 22.57 12.71 20.32
C THR A 26 21.43 13.54 20.87
N LYS A 27 21.62 14.06 22.07
CA LYS A 27 20.72 15.01 22.72
C LYS A 27 21.16 16.43 22.40
N ILE A 28 20.26 17.24 21.87
CA ILE A 28 20.46 18.66 21.59
C ILE A 28 19.20 19.37 22.05
N ASP A 29 19.32 20.20 23.08
CA ASP A 29 18.19 20.93 23.62
C ASP A 29 17.55 21.82 22.55
N TYR A 30 16.28 21.55 22.28
CA TYR A 30 15.41 22.43 21.51
C TYR A 30 14.19 22.78 22.36
N VAL A 31 14.11 24.06 22.75
CA VAL A 31 13.06 24.55 23.64
C VAL A 31 11.85 24.98 22.83
N ARG A 32 10.67 24.51 23.22
CA ARG A 32 9.38 24.99 22.72
C ARG A 32 8.58 25.55 23.87
N GLU A 33 7.90 26.68 23.64
CA GLU A 33 7.04 27.33 24.63
C GLU A 33 5.65 27.52 24.04
N PHE A 34 4.63 27.01 24.74
CA PHE A 34 3.22 27.18 24.38
C PHE A 34 2.41 27.44 25.64
N HIS A 35 1.58 28.49 25.66
CA HIS A 35 0.74 28.83 26.82
C HIS A 35 1.51 28.94 28.15
N ASN A 36 2.73 29.49 28.12
CA ASN A 36 3.68 29.57 29.24
C ASN A 36 4.21 28.21 29.75
N ASP A 37 3.96 27.11 29.05
CA ASP A 37 4.58 25.81 29.30
C ASP A 37 5.83 25.64 28.45
N VAL A 38 6.95 25.36 29.12
CA VAL A 38 8.26 25.15 28.48
C VAL A 38 8.55 23.65 28.37
N PHE A 39 8.82 23.18 27.14
CA PHE A 39 9.18 21.81 26.84
C PHE A 39 10.55 21.76 26.14
N VAL A 40 11.49 20.99 26.68
CA VAL A 40 12.80 20.73 26.06
C VAL A 40 12.75 19.41 25.33
N ASP A 41 12.84 19.47 24.00
CA ASP A 41 12.94 18.29 23.15
C ASP A 41 14.39 18.09 22.68
N GLU A 42 15.11 17.18 23.34
CA GLU A 42 16.50 16.83 23.01
C GLU A 42 16.66 16.20 21.61
N TYR A 43 15.56 15.77 20.97
CA TYR A 43 15.57 15.04 19.70
C TYR A 43 14.84 15.77 18.57
N ALA A 44 14.48 17.04 18.76
CA ALA A 44 13.78 17.83 17.74
C ALA A 44 14.53 17.90 16.40
N TRP A 45 15.86 17.75 16.43
CA TRP A 45 16.70 17.70 15.24
C TRP A 45 16.35 16.54 14.28
N MET A 46 15.70 15.47 14.76
CA MET A 46 15.26 14.35 13.94
C MET A 46 14.05 14.69 13.05
N LYS A 47 13.43 15.86 13.22
CA LYS A 47 12.32 16.31 12.37
C LYS A 47 12.79 16.74 10.97
N ASP A 48 14.06 17.16 10.84
CA ASP A 48 14.63 17.62 9.58
C ASP A 48 15.03 16.43 8.69
N LYS A 49 14.14 16.08 7.75
CA LYS A 49 14.32 14.95 6.81
C LYS A 49 15.52 15.12 5.87
N GLU A 50 15.95 16.36 5.61
CA GLU A 50 17.08 16.64 4.71
C GLU A 50 18.43 16.58 5.43
N SER A 51 18.42 16.53 6.76
CA SER A 51 19.62 16.52 7.60
C SER A 51 20.52 15.32 7.29
N LYS A 52 21.76 15.60 6.92
CA LYS A 52 22.80 14.57 6.73
C LYS A 52 22.99 13.72 8.00
N ARG A 53 22.91 14.36 9.18
CA ARG A 53 23.03 13.69 10.47
C ARG A 53 21.90 12.68 10.71
N LEU A 54 20.67 13.06 10.35
CA LEU A 54 19.51 12.16 10.47
C LEU A 54 19.66 10.95 9.55
N ARG A 55 20.09 11.18 8.31
CA ARG A 55 20.36 10.09 7.37
C ARG A 55 21.42 9.12 7.90
N GLU A 56 22.55 9.62 8.37
CA GLU A 56 23.62 8.80 8.97
C GLU A 56 23.12 8.01 10.20
N TYR A 57 22.26 8.63 11.03
CA TYR A 57 21.63 7.95 12.15
C TYR A 57 20.75 6.79 11.68
N ILE A 58 19.82 7.04 10.76
CA ILE A 58 18.89 6.05 10.21
C ILE A 58 19.67 4.90 9.56
N ASP A 59 20.68 5.18 8.76
CA ASP A 59 21.51 4.16 8.10
C ASP A 59 22.21 3.26 9.13
N SER A 60 22.71 3.84 10.23
CA SER A 60 23.32 3.06 11.31
C SER A 60 22.31 2.14 12.01
N GLN A 61 21.05 2.59 12.18
CA GLN A 61 19.97 1.80 12.77
C GLN A 61 19.50 0.69 11.84
N ASN A 62 19.40 0.96 10.53
CA ASN A 62 19.05 -0.02 9.51
C ASN A 62 20.11 -1.14 9.45
N LYS A 63 21.39 -0.77 9.38
CA LYS A 63 22.51 -1.73 9.39
C LYS A 63 22.53 -2.60 10.65
N TYR A 64 22.29 -1.99 11.81
CA TYR A 64 22.18 -2.74 13.05
C TYR A 64 21.02 -3.74 13.00
N THR A 65 19.85 -3.30 12.54
CA THR A 65 18.65 -4.14 12.40
C THR A 65 18.92 -5.32 11.47
N GLU A 66 19.45 -5.08 10.27
CA GLU A 66 19.84 -6.11 9.30
C GLU A 66 20.74 -7.17 9.92
N GLN A 67 21.77 -6.74 10.65
CA GLN A 67 22.68 -7.67 11.33
C GLN A 67 21.98 -8.48 12.42
N ARG A 68 21.13 -7.84 13.24
CA ARG A 68 20.41 -8.53 14.33
C ARG A 68 19.42 -9.56 13.81
N VAL A 69 18.76 -9.28 12.69
CA VAL A 69 17.77 -10.18 12.09
C VAL A 69 18.37 -11.16 11.08
N SER A 70 19.64 -11.02 10.71
CA SER A 70 20.31 -11.86 9.69
C SER A 70 20.20 -13.37 9.98
N ARG A 71 20.33 -13.78 11.25
CA ARG A 71 20.18 -15.18 11.68
C ARG A 71 18.77 -15.75 11.46
N LEU A 72 17.78 -14.89 11.25
CA LEU A 72 16.38 -15.27 11.03
C LEU A 72 16.04 -15.35 9.54
N ASP A 73 17.01 -15.19 8.62
CA ASP A 73 16.76 -15.16 7.18
C ASP A 73 16.01 -16.40 6.67
N SER A 74 16.39 -17.61 7.11
CA SER A 74 15.68 -18.84 6.76
C SER A 74 14.23 -18.84 7.24
N LEU A 75 13.99 -18.43 8.49
CA LEU A 75 12.63 -18.35 9.05
C LEU A 75 11.80 -17.29 8.31
N ARG A 76 12.38 -16.12 8.02
CA ARG A 76 11.72 -15.05 7.26
C ARG A 76 11.31 -15.54 5.86
N LYS A 77 12.19 -16.24 5.16
CA LYS A 77 11.89 -16.83 3.84
C LYS A 77 10.79 -17.88 3.92
N GLN A 78 10.84 -18.74 4.94
CA GLN A 78 9.78 -19.73 5.15
C GLN A 78 8.43 -19.06 5.38
N LEU A 79 8.35 -18.10 6.31
CA LEU A 79 7.12 -17.37 6.61
C LEU A 79 6.62 -16.58 5.38
N PHE A 80 7.52 -15.96 4.62
CA PHE A 80 7.17 -15.29 3.37
C PHE A 80 6.51 -16.24 2.38
N ASN A 81 7.11 -17.42 2.14
CA ASN A 81 6.55 -18.41 1.23
C ASN A 81 5.23 -18.99 1.75
N GLU A 82 5.11 -19.23 3.06
CA GLU A 82 3.86 -19.69 3.68
C GLU A 82 2.74 -18.66 3.52
N MET A 83 3.01 -17.39 3.82
CA MET A 83 2.04 -16.30 3.63
C MET A 83 1.66 -16.17 2.16
N LYS A 84 2.64 -16.17 1.25
CA LYS A 84 2.40 -16.12 -0.20
C LYS A 84 1.54 -17.30 -0.66
N SER A 85 1.82 -18.52 -0.20
CA SER A 85 1.07 -19.71 -0.60
C SER A 85 -0.40 -19.72 -0.16
N ARG A 86 -0.77 -18.85 0.79
CA ARG A 86 -2.14 -18.69 1.29
C ARG A 86 -2.87 -17.52 0.65
N ILE A 87 -2.18 -16.72 -0.16
CA ILE A 87 -2.78 -15.62 -0.92
C ILE A 87 -3.18 -16.20 -2.27
N GLN A 88 -4.47 -16.16 -2.57
CA GLN A 88 -4.96 -16.41 -3.92
C GLN A 88 -4.62 -15.19 -4.78
N GLU A 89 -3.57 -15.28 -5.59
CA GLU A 89 -3.10 -14.11 -6.36
C GLU A 89 -4.07 -13.72 -7.50
N THR A 90 -4.67 -14.72 -8.15
CA THR A 90 -5.76 -14.53 -9.10
C THR A 90 -7.09 -14.74 -8.41
N ASP A 91 -7.76 -13.64 -8.09
CA ASP A 91 -8.99 -13.62 -7.30
C ASP A 91 -9.95 -12.54 -7.80
N MET A 92 -11.20 -12.62 -7.38
CA MET A 92 -12.24 -11.67 -7.70
C MET A 92 -13.09 -11.36 -6.47
N SER A 93 -13.38 -10.08 -6.23
CA SER A 93 -14.33 -9.69 -5.19
C SER A 93 -15.76 -10.10 -5.57
N VAL A 94 -16.63 -10.22 -4.57
CA VAL A 94 -18.06 -10.40 -4.81
C VAL A 94 -18.64 -9.22 -5.62
N PRO A 95 -19.33 -9.46 -6.76
CA PRO A 95 -19.95 -8.39 -7.54
C PRO A 95 -20.98 -7.61 -6.73
N THR A 96 -20.88 -6.28 -6.78
CA THR A 96 -21.81 -5.36 -6.11
C THR A 96 -22.61 -4.60 -7.16
N ARG A 97 -23.93 -4.63 -7.05
CA ARG A 97 -24.83 -3.92 -7.97
C ARG A 97 -24.99 -2.46 -7.56
N MET A 98 -24.76 -1.54 -8.50
CA MET A 98 -24.92 -0.10 -8.31
C MET A 98 -25.21 0.56 -9.66
N ASP A 99 -26.18 1.48 -9.72
CA ASP A 99 -26.44 2.38 -10.86
C ASP A 99 -26.39 1.73 -12.26
N GLY A 100 -27.04 0.57 -12.42
CA GLY A 100 -27.16 -0.14 -13.70
C GLY A 100 -25.98 -1.05 -14.06
N TYR A 101 -25.00 -1.19 -13.16
CA TYR A 101 -23.83 -2.06 -13.35
C TYR A 101 -23.60 -2.98 -12.14
N TRP A 102 -22.88 -4.07 -12.38
CA TRP A 102 -22.22 -4.89 -11.39
C TRP A 102 -20.75 -4.52 -11.36
N TYR A 103 -20.23 -4.11 -10.20
CA TYR A 103 -18.84 -3.72 -10.00
C TYR A 103 -18.10 -4.76 -9.19
N TYR A 104 -16.84 -5.00 -9.55
CA TYR A 104 -15.96 -5.93 -8.85
C TYR A 104 -14.50 -5.63 -9.14
N VAL A 105 -13.64 -6.11 -8.26
CA VAL A 105 -12.19 -6.01 -8.37
C VAL A 105 -11.64 -7.37 -8.76
N ARG A 106 -10.70 -7.40 -9.70
CA ARG A 106 -9.91 -8.59 -10.03
C ARG A 106 -8.46 -8.38 -9.62
N THR A 107 -7.83 -9.39 -9.08
CA THR A 107 -6.36 -9.47 -8.97
C THR A 107 -5.84 -10.53 -9.92
N VAL A 108 -4.61 -10.36 -10.39
CA VAL A 108 -3.97 -11.27 -11.33
C VAL A 108 -2.61 -11.66 -10.76
N GLU A 109 -2.26 -12.93 -10.86
CA GLU A 109 -0.95 -13.44 -10.44
C GLU A 109 0.22 -12.60 -10.98
N GLY A 110 1.15 -12.26 -10.10
CA GLY A 110 2.31 -11.43 -10.44
C GLY A 110 2.02 -9.94 -10.69
N LYS A 111 0.77 -9.48 -10.53
CA LYS A 111 0.42 -8.05 -10.53
C LYS A 111 0.34 -7.53 -9.09
N GLN A 112 0.64 -6.24 -8.91
CA GLN A 112 0.73 -5.62 -7.59
C GLN A 112 -0.59 -4.95 -7.16
N TYR A 113 -1.42 -4.58 -8.13
CA TYR A 113 -2.63 -3.82 -7.88
C TYR A 113 -3.87 -4.50 -8.46
N GLY A 114 -5.02 -4.23 -7.86
CA GLY A 114 -6.32 -4.68 -8.34
C GLY A 114 -6.76 -3.93 -9.61
N ILE A 115 -7.60 -4.58 -10.39
CA ILE A 115 -8.20 -4.07 -11.61
C ILE A 115 -9.69 -3.93 -11.36
N GLN A 116 -10.20 -2.72 -11.53
CA GLN A 116 -11.60 -2.38 -11.37
C GLN A 116 -12.34 -2.71 -12.66
N CYS A 117 -13.33 -3.59 -12.54
CA CYS A 117 -14.16 -4.03 -13.63
C CYS A 117 -15.64 -3.71 -13.36
N ARG A 118 -16.43 -3.64 -14.43
CA ARG A 118 -17.87 -3.62 -14.33
C ARG A 118 -18.53 -4.43 -15.45
N MET A 119 -19.78 -4.82 -15.24
CA MET A 119 -20.65 -5.39 -16.26
C MET A 119 -22.03 -4.73 -16.20
N PRO A 120 -22.70 -4.47 -17.33
CA PRO A 120 -24.05 -3.92 -17.31
C PRO A 120 -25.05 -4.91 -16.72
N VAL A 121 -26.03 -4.39 -15.97
CA VAL A 121 -27.18 -5.17 -15.49
C VAL A 121 -28.04 -5.52 -16.70
N LYS A 122 -28.27 -6.82 -16.94
CA LYS A 122 -29.01 -7.32 -18.12
C LYS A 122 -30.50 -6.99 -18.07
N ASN A 123 -31.09 -7.00 -16.88
CA ASN A 123 -32.51 -6.73 -16.65
C ASN A 123 -32.67 -6.08 -15.26
N GLU A 124 -33.50 -5.05 -15.15
CA GLU A 124 -33.73 -4.36 -13.87
C GLU A 124 -34.22 -5.30 -12.75
N ASN A 125 -34.98 -6.34 -13.10
CA ASN A 125 -35.50 -7.34 -12.16
C ASN A 125 -34.52 -8.49 -11.89
N ASP A 126 -33.39 -8.54 -12.58
CA ASP A 126 -32.35 -9.56 -12.40
C ASP A 126 -31.36 -9.12 -11.32
N TRP A 127 -31.46 -9.77 -10.16
CA TRP A 127 -30.59 -9.53 -9.00
C TRP A 127 -29.53 -10.61 -8.83
N ASP A 128 -29.40 -11.52 -9.80
CA ASP A 128 -28.36 -12.53 -9.78
C ASP A 128 -27.04 -11.91 -10.29
N PRO A 129 -25.94 -12.01 -9.52
CA PRO A 129 -24.65 -11.49 -9.96
C PRO A 129 -24.15 -12.26 -11.20
N PRO A 130 -23.38 -11.62 -12.08
CA PRO A 130 -22.81 -12.28 -13.25
C PRO A 130 -21.87 -13.41 -12.82
N VAL A 131 -21.93 -14.54 -13.54
CA VAL A 131 -20.96 -15.62 -13.40
C VAL A 131 -19.77 -15.28 -14.28
N ILE A 132 -18.63 -15.02 -13.65
CA ILE A 132 -17.39 -14.64 -14.31
C ILE A 132 -16.36 -15.74 -14.06
N ASP A 133 -15.67 -16.19 -15.11
CA ASP A 133 -14.53 -17.09 -14.92
C ASP A 133 -13.36 -16.29 -14.35
N GLU A 134 -13.02 -16.54 -13.09
CA GLU A 134 -11.90 -15.91 -12.39
C GLU A 134 -10.55 -16.14 -13.12
N ARG A 135 -10.44 -17.21 -13.92
CA ARG A 135 -9.24 -17.55 -14.69
C ARG A 135 -9.10 -16.78 -16.01
N ALA A 136 -10.18 -16.19 -16.51
CA ALA A 136 -10.12 -15.33 -17.69
C ALA A 136 -9.35 -14.04 -17.36
N ASN A 137 -8.68 -13.44 -18.35
CA ASN A 137 -8.06 -12.14 -18.09
C ASN A 137 -9.15 -11.06 -17.97
N PRO A 138 -8.94 -10.02 -17.14
CA PRO A 138 -9.85 -8.89 -17.05
C PRO A 138 -10.13 -8.25 -18.42
N GLY A 139 -11.40 -8.11 -18.78
CA GLY A 139 -11.86 -7.53 -20.06
C GLY A 139 -12.02 -8.54 -21.19
N GLU A 140 -11.72 -9.83 -20.98
CA GLU A 140 -11.97 -10.88 -21.98
C GLU A 140 -13.36 -11.51 -21.84
N THR A 141 -14.02 -11.34 -20.69
CA THR A 141 -15.37 -11.85 -20.46
C THR A 141 -16.37 -11.01 -21.27
N ASP A 142 -17.31 -11.66 -21.97
CA ASP A 142 -18.31 -10.93 -22.78
C ASP A 142 -19.16 -9.99 -21.92
N GLY A 143 -19.14 -8.70 -22.27
CA GLY A 143 -19.79 -7.62 -21.52
C GLY A 143 -19.03 -7.08 -20.30
N GLU A 144 -17.81 -7.57 -20.02
CA GLU A 144 -16.92 -7.01 -19.00
C GLU A 144 -16.17 -5.78 -19.51
N GLU A 145 -16.23 -4.70 -18.73
CA GLU A 145 -15.53 -3.46 -18.98
C GLU A 145 -14.48 -3.23 -17.89
N VAL A 146 -13.21 -3.09 -18.27
CA VAL A 146 -12.15 -2.63 -17.36
C VAL A 146 -12.20 -1.11 -17.28
N ILE A 147 -12.57 -0.58 -16.11
CA ILE A 147 -12.71 0.86 -15.90
C ILE A 147 -11.44 1.51 -15.31
N PHE A 148 -10.65 0.73 -14.56
CA PHE A 148 -9.39 1.19 -13.99
C PHE A 148 -8.41 0.04 -13.73
N ASP A 149 -7.28 0.00 -14.44
CA ASP A 149 -6.19 -0.95 -14.16
C ASP A 149 -5.05 -0.24 -13.43
N ALA A 150 -5.04 -0.32 -12.10
CA ALA A 150 -4.04 0.35 -11.28
C ALA A 150 -2.59 -0.08 -11.60
N ASN A 151 -2.35 -1.26 -12.19
CA ASN A 151 -1.00 -1.65 -12.62
C ASN A 151 -0.54 -0.85 -13.83
N LYS A 152 -1.46 -0.62 -14.77
CA LYS A 152 -1.21 0.22 -15.94
C LYS A 152 -1.02 1.68 -15.51
N GLU A 153 -1.91 2.19 -14.66
CA GLU A 153 -1.81 3.57 -14.16
C GLU A 153 -0.51 3.79 -13.39
N ALA A 154 -0.12 2.87 -12.50
CA ALA A 154 1.17 2.95 -11.80
C ALA A 154 2.36 3.05 -12.77
N SER A 155 2.30 2.31 -13.88
CA SER A 155 3.33 2.35 -14.92
C SER A 155 3.31 3.68 -15.71
N GLU A 156 2.13 4.26 -15.94
CA GLU A 156 1.96 5.52 -16.70
C GLU A 156 2.32 6.76 -15.88
N PHE A 157 1.91 6.83 -14.61
CA PHE A 157 2.32 7.90 -13.69
C PHE A 157 3.83 7.86 -13.42
N GLY A 158 4.42 6.65 -13.44
CA GLY A 158 5.83 6.43 -13.21
C GLY A 158 6.26 6.67 -11.76
N GLY A 159 7.51 6.29 -11.46
CA GLY A 159 8.10 6.40 -10.12
C GLY A 159 8.16 5.08 -9.36
N ASP A 160 8.79 5.13 -8.19
CA ASP A 160 9.01 3.95 -7.33
C ASP A 160 7.82 3.66 -6.39
N PHE A 161 6.82 4.55 -6.36
CA PHE A 161 5.64 4.45 -5.49
C PHE A 161 4.37 4.88 -6.24
N PHE A 162 3.29 4.15 -6.02
CA PHE A 162 1.96 4.48 -6.50
C PHE A 162 0.92 4.04 -5.49
N GLN A 163 0.00 4.94 -5.14
CA GLN A 163 -1.14 4.65 -4.30
C GLN A 163 -2.40 5.26 -4.89
N LEU A 164 -3.40 4.41 -5.08
CA LEU A 164 -4.76 4.83 -5.36
C LEU A 164 -5.41 5.33 -4.06
N GLY A 165 -5.91 6.56 -4.09
CA GLY A 165 -6.71 7.15 -3.02
C GLY A 165 -8.20 6.85 -3.18
N GLY A 166 -9.04 7.85 -2.89
CA GLY A 166 -10.48 7.74 -3.13
C GLY A 166 -10.80 7.61 -4.62
N MET A 167 -11.79 6.75 -4.92
CA MET A 167 -12.33 6.54 -6.27
C MET A 167 -13.85 6.55 -6.19
N ASP A 168 -14.49 7.22 -7.15
CA ASP A 168 -15.96 7.29 -7.22
C ASP A 168 -16.42 7.40 -8.69
N ILE A 169 -17.63 6.93 -8.98
CA ILE A 169 -18.20 6.85 -10.33
C ILE A 169 -19.47 7.70 -10.37
N SER A 170 -19.68 8.44 -11.46
CA SER A 170 -20.92 9.21 -11.64
C SER A 170 -22.14 8.31 -11.72
N LEU A 171 -23.30 8.80 -11.29
CA LEU A 171 -24.58 8.05 -11.29
C LEU A 171 -24.98 7.53 -12.68
N ASP A 172 -24.56 8.19 -13.75
CA ASP A 172 -24.81 7.75 -15.13
C ASP A 172 -23.75 6.77 -15.65
N GLY A 173 -22.75 6.43 -14.84
CA GLY A 173 -21.65 5.53 -15.17
C GLY A 173 -20.69 6.08 -16.23
N THR A 174 -20.76 7.35 -16.60
CA THR A 174 -19.96 7.90 -17.71
C THR A 174 -18.64 8.50 -17.27
N ARG A 175 -18.46 8.80 -15.98
CA ARG A 175 -17.25 9.43 -15.45
C ARG A 175 -16.79 8.77 -14.17
N MET A 176 -15.50 8.90 -13.89
CA MET A 176 -14.89 8.45 -12.65
C MET A 176 -13.92 9.49 -12.11
N LEU A 177 -14.05 9.82 -10.82
CA LEU A 177 -13.07 10.57 -10.05
C LEU A 177 -12.12 9.58 -9.39
N PHE A 178 -10.82 9.85 -9.43
CA PHE A 178 -9.84 9.06 -8.67
C PHE A 178 -8.67 9.93 -8.22
N GLY A 179 -8.15 9.65 -7.03
CA GLY A 179 -6.97 10.32 -6.47
C GLY A 179 -5.72 9.44 -6.55
N VAL A 180 -4.56 10.04 -6.83
CA VAL A 180 -3.28 9.34 -6.91
C VAL A 180 -2.22 10.02 -6.06
N ASP A 181 -1.48 9.23 -5.27
CA ASP A 181 -0.24 9.64 -4.60
C ASP A 181 0.95 8.84 -5.17
N THR A 182 1.95 9.55 -5.69
CA THR A 182 3.17 8.98 -6.27
C THR A 182 4.42 9.14 -5.37
N LYS A 183 4.26 9.74 -4.19
CA LYS A 183 5.35 10.08 -3.25
C LYS A 183 5.20 9.42 -1.89
N GLY A 184 4.01 8.93 -1.54
CA GLY A 184 3.72 8.31 -0.25
C GLY A 184 3.64 9.33 0.90
N ASP A 185 3.30 10.58 0.59
CA ASP A 185 3.10 11.65 1.58
C ASP A 185 1.62 11.92 1.90
N GLU A 186 0.74 11.04 1.42
CA GLU A 186 -0.73 11.08 1.58
C GLU A 186 -1.36 12.33 0.95
N ARG A 187 -0.68 12.95 -0.01
CA ARG A 187 -1.23 14.04 -0.84
C ARG A 187 -1.64 13.48 -2.19
N PHE A 188 -2.92 13.62 -2.49
CA PHE A 188 -3.51 13.05 -3.70
C PHE A 188 -3.81 14.14 -4.72
N ASP A 189 -3.32 13.93 -5.94
CA ASP A 189 -3.80 14.65 -7.12
C ASP A 189 -5.03 13.92 -7.66
N PHE A 190 -6.14 14.65 -7.87
CA PHE A 190 -7.40 14.09 -8.33
C PHE A 190 -7.61 14.30 -9.82
N TYR A 191 -8.10 13.27 -10.49
CA TYR A 191 -8.33 13.22 -11.92
C TYR A 191 -9.74 12.75 -12.22
N ILE A 192 -10.31 13.25 -13.32
CA ILE A 192 -11.58 12.77 -13.86
C ILE A 192 -11.33 12.02 -15.16
N ARG A 193 -11.78 10.77 -15.23
CA ARG A 193 -11.86 9.95 -16.44
C ARG A 193 -13.26 10.02 -17.02
N ASP A 194 -13.35 10.16 -18.34
CA ASP A 194 -14.61 10.16 -19.09
C ASP A 194 -14.63 8.92 -19.99
N PHE A 195 -15.57 8.01 -19.74
CA PHE A 195 -15.72 6.75 -20.48
C PHE A 195 -16.46 6.94 -21.81
N CYS A 196 -17.09 8.08 -22.06
CA CYS A 196 -17.76 8.37 -23.34
C CYS A 196 -16.78 8.82 -24.43
N LYS A 197 -15.56 9.24 -24.07
CA LYS A 197 -14.53 9.64 -25.02
C LYS A 197 -13.60 8.45 -25.30
N SER A 198 -13.37 8.16 -26.57
CA SER A 198 -12.44 7.10 -27.01
C SER A 198 -10.96 7.40 -26.70
N SER A 199 -10.66 8.57 -26.12
CA SER A 199 -9.34 8.93 -25.64
C SER A 199 -9.26 8.69 -24.14
N ASN A 200 -8.39 7.79 -23.70
CA ASN A 200 -8.00 7.56 -22.29
C ASN A 200 -7.26 8.77 -21.66
N GLY A 201 -7.58 9.99 -22.08
CA GLY A 201 -6.97 11.21 -21.55
C GLY A 201 -7.72 11.68 -20.31
N PHE A 202 -6.95 12.08 -19.29
CA PHE A 202 -7.50 12.73 -18.11
C PHE A 202 -8.14 14.06 -18.50
N ILE A 203 -9.32 14.34 -17.96
CA ILE A 203 -9.82 15.71 -17.90
C ILE A 203 -9.11 16.35 -16.71
N THR A 204 -8.22 17.29 -17.00
CA THR A 204 -7.59 18.16 -15.99
C THR A 204 -8.48 19.35 -15.69
#